data_AF-A0A836QEG2-F1
#
_entry.id   AF-A0A836QEG2-F1
#
_cell.length_a   1.000
_cell.length_b   1.000
_cell.length_c   1.000
_cell.angle_alpha   90.00
_cell.angle_beta   90.00
_cell.angle_gamma   90.00
#
_symmetry.space_group_name_H-M   'P 1'
#
loop_
_entity.id
_entity.type
_entity.pdbx_description
1 polymer ?
#
loop_
_entity_poly.entity_id
_entity_poly.type
_entity_poly.pdbx_seq_one_letter_code
_entity_poly.pdbx_strand_id
1 'polypeptide(L)'
;MTGTIRNPGGERRRATSGKTIFDYADELAVQVPTSCYRTGHCHECVVEIRQGMQALAPRTEAESFLRHEYRLACQAVIEDAEVDLLFAPLRRKPKILAVSAEKDIELDPVVSRRGDEVLYDGEVIDRFRGHLYGLAIDLGTTTVVMDLVDLESGRSLHVSSFENPQRFGGSDIMNRISYDGGRFAGELQQVMLSSINFEIGDMSRRLG
;
A
#
# COMPACT_ATOMS: atom_id res chain seq x y z
N MET A 1 -1.61 -28.70 20.80
CA MET A 1 -2.51 -27.54 20.86
C MET A 1 -2.33 -26.70 19.61
N THR A 2 -3.26 -26.75 18.66
CA THR A 2 -3.16 -25.94 17.44
C THR A 2 -3.24 -24.46 17.75
N GLY A 3 -2.23 -23.71 17.34
CA GLY A 3 -2.14 -22.27 17.45
C GLY A 3 -3.11 -21.56 16.51
N THR A 4 -3.17 -20.24 16.63
CA THR A 4 -4.07 -19.39 15.85
C THR A 4 -3.31 -18.28 15.13
N ILE A 5 -3.81 -17.89 13.96
CA ILE A 5 -3.34 -16.71 13.22
C ILE A 5 -4.44 -15.67 13.13
N ARG A 6 -4.08 -14.40 13.30
CA ARG A 6 -5.00 -13.27 13.23
C ARG A 6 -4.33 -11.97 12.78
N ASN A 7 -5.14 -11.01 12.34
CA ASN A 7 -4.78 -9.62 12.10
C ASN A 7 -5.36 -8.70 13.20
N PRO A 8 -4.74 -7.57 13.60
CA PRO A 8 -5.35 -6.64 14.54
C PRO A 8 -6.77 -6.23 14.14
N GLY A 9 -7.74 -6.51 15.01
CA GLY A 9 -9.16 -6.22 14.77
C GLY A 9 -9.90 -7.22 13.88
N GLY A 10 -9.24 -8.27 13.39
CA GLY A 10 -9.84 -9.34 12.59
C GLY A 10 -10.19 -10.59 13.40
N GLU A 11 -10.92 -11.50 12.75
CA GLU A 11 -11.20 -12.83 13.29
C GLU A 11 -9.93 -13.69 13.44
N ARG A 12 -10.00 -14.73 14.27
CA ARG A 12 -8.92 -15.72 14.40
C ARG A 12 -9.19 -16.91 13.49
N ARG A 13 -8.14 -17.49 12.91
CA ARG A 13 -8.17 -18.77 12.18
C ARG A 13 -7.19 -19.74 12.81
N ARG A 14 -7.44 -21.04 12.65
CA ARG A 14 -6.47 -22.07 13.08
C ARG A 14 -5.26 -22.03 12.15
N ALA A 15 -4.07 -22.01 12.73
CA ALA A 15 -2.83 -22.09 11.96
C ALA A 15 -2.68 -23.49 11.34
N THR A 16 -2.02 -23.57 10.19
CA THR A 16 -1.81 -24.79 9.41
C THR A 16 -0.45 -24.67 8.76
N SER A 17 0.42 -25.65 9.01
CA SER A 17 1.76 -25.67 8.43
C SER A 17 1.71 -25.75 6.91
N GLY A 18 2.65 -25.11 6.24
CA GLY A 18 2.75 -25.04 4.78
C GLY A 18 1.93 -23.91 4.13
N LYS A 19 1.02 -23.25 4.86
CA LYS A 19 0.34 -22.04 4.37
C LYS A 19 1.18 -20.79 4.62
N THR A 20 1.05 -19.81 3.75
CA THR A 20 1.71 -18.51 3.87
C THR A 20 0.87 -17.53 4.70
N ILE A 21 1.51 -16.49 5.24
CA ILE A 21 0.78 -15.34 5.81
C ILE A 21 -0.16 -14.70 4.77
N PHE A 22 0.20 -14.72 3.48
CA PHE A 22 -0.66 -14.21 2.41
C PHE A 22 -1.95 -15.04 2.28
N ASP A 23 -1.86 -16.38 2.33
CA ASP A 23 -3.05 -17.23 2.25
C ASP A 23 -4.02 -16.94 3.40
N TYR A 24 -3.47 -16.68 4.59
CA TYR A 24 -4.28 -16.25 5.73
C TYR A 24 -4.81 -14.82 5.61
N ALA A 25 -4.09 -13.92 4.94
CA ALA A 25 -4.61 -12.61 4.63
C ALA A 25 -5.86 -12.71 3.74
N ASP A 26 -5.84 -13.57 2.71
CA ASP A 26 -7.01 -13.85 1.87
C ASP A 26 -8.17 -14.43 2.71
N GLU A 27 -7.91 -15.44 3.53
CA GLU A 27 -8.93 -16.10 4.38
C GLU A 27 -9.55 -15.16 5.44
N LEU A 28 -8.78 -14.18 5.89
CA LEU A 28 -9.21 -13.16 6.85
C LEU A 28 -9.78 -11.91 6.17
N ALA A 29 -9.88 -11.89 4.84
CA ALA A 29 -10.26 -10.73 4.04
C ALA A 29 -9.42 -9.47 4.36
N VAL A 30 -8.15 -9.67 4.69
CA VAL A 30 -7.16 -8.61 4.93
C VAL A 30 -6.48 -8.30 3.62
N GLN A 31 -6.64 -7.08 3.13
CA GLN A 31 -6.01 -6.66 1.88
C GLN A 31 -4.48 -6.59 2.03
N VAL A 32 -3.79 -7.45 1.29
CA VAL A 32 -2.33 -7.41 1.09
C VAL A 32 -2.07 -7.32 -0.41
N PRO A 33 -1.33 -6.30 -0.89
CA PRO A 33 -1.10 -6.10 -2.32
C PRO A 33 -0.14 -7.14 -2.90
N THR A 34 -0.34 -7.49 -4.17
CA THR A 34 0.62 -8.27 -4.95
C THR A 34 0.44 -8.04 -6.45
N SER A 35 1.55 -7.75 -7.14
CA SER A 35 1.63 -7.66 -8.60
C SER A 35 2.49 -8.76 -9.23
N CYS A 36 3.33 -9.43 -8.44
CA CYS A 36 4.19 -10.54 -8.89
C CYS A 36 3.60 -11.94 -8.69
N TYR A 37 2.29 -12.06 -8.41
CA TYR A 37 1.63 -13.33 -8.13
C TYR A 37 2.34 -14.15 -7.05
N ARG A 38 2.68 -13.51 -5.91
CA ARG A 38 3.26 -14.17 -4.72
C ARG A 38 4.66 -14.78 -4.91
N THR A 39 5.40 -14.41 -5.96
CA THR A 39 6.79 -14.86 -6.19
C THR A 39 7.83 -14.18 -5.31
N GLY A 40 7.48 -13.07 -4.66
CA GLY A 40 8.37 -12.32 -3.77
C GLY A 40 9.14 -11.19 -4.45
N HIS A 41 9.07 -11.01 -5.77
CA HIS A 41 9.87 -10.00 -6.48
C HIS A 41 9.28 -8.58 -6.49
N CYS A 42 7.98 -8.41 -6.29
CA CYS A 42 7.36 -7.08 -6.32
C CYS A 42 7.57 -6.25 -5.04
N HIS A 43 7.89 -6.91 -3.91
CA HIS A 43 8.06 -6.30 -2.59
C HIS A 43 6.83 -5.56 -2.04
N GLU A 44 5.63 -5.85 -2.56
CA GLU A 44 4.40 -5.16 -2.15
C GLU A 44 3.79 -5.76 -0.88
N CYS A 45 3.88 -7.07 -0.74
CA CYS A 45 3.19 -7.85 0.29
C CYS A 45 3.87 -7.80 1.67
N VAL A 46 4.57 -6.70 1.99
CA VAL A 46 5.27 -6.55 3.26
C VAL A 46 4.26 -6.47 4.40
N VAL A 47 4.47 -7.28 5.42
CA VAL A 47 3.67 -7.35 6.64
C VAL A 47 4.58 -7.26 7.86
N GLU A 48 4.09 -6.65 8.92
CA GLU A 48 4.70 -6.66 10.24
C GLU A 48 4.23 -7.92 10.99
N ILE A 49 5.15 -8.71 11.51
CA ILE A 49 4.87 -9.83 12.40
C ILE A 49 5.04 -9.36 13.84
N ARG A 50 3.92 -9.22 14.54
CA ARG A 50 3.86 -8.72 15.93
C ARG A 50 3.98 -9.81 16.97
N GLN A 51 3.65 -11.05 16.61
CA GLN A 51 3.75 -12.23 17.46
C GLN A 51 3.98 -13.46 16.60
N GLY A 52 4.79 -14.41 17.08
CA GLY A 52 4.95 -15.73 16.46
C GLY A 52 5.97 -15.80 15.35
N MET A 53 6.94 -14.87 15.26
CA MET A 53 7.99 -14.89 14.23
C MET A 53 8.71 -16.24 14.13
N GLN A 54 8.95 -16.89 15.26
CA GLN A 54 9.63 -18.18 15.36
C GLN A 54 8.85 -19.34 14.72
N ALA A 55 7.56 -19.16 14.43
CA ALA A 55 6.72 -20.16 13.80
C ALA A 55 6.88 -20.19 12.27
N LEU A 56 7.56 -19.20 11.70
CA LEU A 56 7.69 -19.01 10.27
C LEU A 56 8.97 -19.63 9.75
N ALA A 57 8.91 -20.12 8.51
CA ALA A 57 10.06 -20.60 7.77
C ALA A 57 11.18 -19.56 7.71
N PRO A 58 12.44 -20.00 7.55
CA PRO A 58 13.58 -19.12 7.36
C PRO A 58 13.36 -18.13 6.22
N ARG A 59 14.00 -16.97 6.33
CA ARG A 59 13.90 -15.91 5.32
C ARG A 59 14.56 -16.33 4.01
N THR A 60 13.92 -15.97 2.90
CA THR A 60 14.49 -16.11 1.55
C THR A 60 15.34 -14.88 1.19
N GLU A 61 16.12 -14.96 0.11
CA GLU A 61 16.90 -13.81 -0.38
C GLU A 61 16.00 -12.60 -0.74
N ALA A 62 14.79 -12.88 -1.21
CA ALA A 62 13.77 -11.86 -1.48
C ALA A 62 13.37 -11.05 -0.25
N GLU A 63 13.64 -11.53 0.97
CA GLU A 63 13.35 -10.82 2.22
C GLU A 63 14.57 -10.13 2.82
N SER A 64 15.71 -10.13 2.11
CA SER A 64 16.99 -9.61 2.62
C SER A 64 16.98 -8.11 2.93
N PHE A 65 16.11 -7.36 2.25
CA PHE A 65 15.93 -5.93 2.45
C PHE A 65 15.11 -5.59 3.71
N LEU A 66 14.38 -6.56 4.28
CA LEU A 66 13.46 -6.32 5.40
C LEU A 66 14.16 -6.42 6.76
N ARG A 67 13.82 -5.52 7.69
CA ARG A 67 14.19 -5.64 9.11
C ARG A 67 13.51 -6.85 9.77
N HIS A 68 14.00 -7.23 10.95
CA HIS A 68 13.62 -8.47 11.64
C HIS A 68 12.10 -8.59 11.87
N GLU A 69 11.39 -7.54 12.24
CA GLU A 69 9.93 -7.59 12.46
C GLU A 69 9.07 -7.69 11.19
N TYR A 70 9.63 -7.54 9.98
CA TYR A 70 8.87 -7.55 8.74
C TYR A 70 9.15 -8.79 7.90
N ARG A 71 8.13 -9.30 7.21
CA ARG A 71 8.22 -10.40 6.26
C ARG A 71 7.48 -10.06 4.97
N LEU A 72 7.84 -10.71 3.87
CA LEU A 72 6.97 -10.76 2.70
C LEU A 72 5.87 -11.79 2.97
N ALA A 73 4.61 -11.38 3.00
CA ALA A 73 3.50 -12.27 3.34
C ALA A 73 3.45 -13.52 2.45
N CYS A 74 3.83 -13.39 1.17
CA CYS A 74 3.88 -14.51 0.22
C CYS A 74 5.04 -15.50 0.45
N GLN A 75 6.10 -15.08 1.16
CA GLN A 75 7.27 -15.92 1.45
C GLN A 75 7.24 -16.46 2.89
N ALA A 76 6.46 -15.83 3.78
CA ALA A 76 6.31 -16.21 5.17
C ALA A 76 5.42 -17.46 5.32
N VAL A 77 6.00 -18.64 5.11
CA VAL A 77 5.35 -19.94 5.32
C VAL A 77 5.31 -20.27 6.81
N ILE A 78 4.20 -20.79 7.32
CA ILE A 78 4.09 -21.30 8.68
C ILE A 78 4.69 -22.72 8.73
N GLU A 79 5.68 -22.94 9.58
CA GLU A 79 6.26 -24.26 9.85
C GLU A 79 5.69 -24.86 11.13
N ASP A 80 5.58 -24.06 12.19
CA ASP A 80 5.03 -24.48 13.48
C ASP A 80 3.60 -23.94 13.67
N ALA A 81 2.60 -24.79 13.40
CA ALA A 81 1.19 -24.44 13.54
C ALA A 81 0.69 -24.44 14.99
N GLU A 82 1.52 -24.74 15.99
CA GLU A 82 1.15 -24.75 17.41
C GLU A 82 1.36 -23.37 18.05
N VAL A 83 2.06 -22.47 17.37
CA VAL A 83 2.36 -21.11 17.84
C VAL A 83 1.29 -20.11 17.37
N ASP A 84 0.87 -19.24 18.28
CA ASP A 84 0.00 -18.12 17.95
C ASP A 84 0.74 -17.03 17.15
N LEU A 85 0.15 -16.65 16.02
CA LEU A 85 0.65 -15.65 15.08
C LEU A 85 -0.25 -14.41 15.06
N LEU A 86 0.39 -13.23 15.10
CA LEU A 86 -0.25 -11.94 14.89
C LEU A 86 0.54 -11.19 13.82
N PHE A 87 -0.08 -10.96 12.67
CA PHE A 87 0.50 -10.15 11.59
C PHE A 87 -0.34 -8.90 11.35
N ALA A 88 0.26 -7.86 10.78
CA ALA A 88 -0.45 -6.67 10.35
C ALA A 88 0.09 -6.22 8.98
N PRO A 89 -0.77 -5.90 8.00
CA PRO A 89 -0.31 -5.23 6.79
C PRO A 89 0.25 -3.85 7.15
N LEU A 90 1.24 -3.39 6.38
CA LEU A 90 1.77 -2.03 6.53
C LEU A 90 0.70 -0.96 6.23
N ARG A 91 -0.39 -1.33 5.56
CA ARG A 91 -1.51 -0.43 5.27
C ARG A 91 -2.58 -0.56 6.33
N ARG A 92 -2.44 0.20 7.41
CA ARG A 92 -3.61 0.60 8.19
C ARG A 92 -4.24 1.79 7.48
N LYS A 93 -5.56 1.77 7.27
CA LYS A 93 -6.33 2.97 6.90
C LYS A 93 -6.55 3.78 8.17
N PRO A 94 -5.78 4.86 8.45
CA PRO A 94 -6.14 5.72 9.56
C PRO A 94 -7.51 6.36 9.28
N LYS A 95 -8.34 6.47 10.31
CA LYS A 95 -9.57 7.28 10.26
C LYS A 95 -9.18 8.75 10.43
N ILE A 96 -8.60 9.37 9.41
CA ILE A 96 -8.49 10.84 9.36
C ILE A 96 -9.73 11.35 8.66
N LEU A 97 -10.34 12.44 9.16
CA LEU A 97 -11.53 13.05 8.59
C LEU A 97 -11.32 13.32 7.09
N ALA A 98 -12.08 12.63 6.26
CA ALA A 98 -12.28 12.90 4.84
C ALA A 98 -13.21 14.12 4.67
N VAL A 99 -12.78 15.28 5.18
CA VAL A 99 -13.49 16.54 4.96
C VAL A 99 -12.56 17.46 4.21
N SER A 100 -12.66 17.40 2.88
CA SER A 100 -12.11 18.42 2.00
C SER A 100 -12.97 19.66 2.14
N ALA A 101 -12.37 20.79 2.53
CA ALA A 101 -13.06 22.07 2.54
C ALA A 101 -13.14 22.57 1.09
N GLU A 102 -14.34 22.54 0.51
CA GLU A 102 -14.58 23.14 -0.80
C GLU A 102 -14.34 24.66 -0.69
N LYS A 103 -13.41 25.17 -1.50
CA LYS A 103 -13.18 26.60 -1.67
C LYS A 103 -13.63 26.97 -3.06
N ASP A 104 -14.37 28.07 -3.17
CA ASP A 104 -14.68 28.68 -4.45
C ASP A 104 -13.40 29.33 -4.99
N ILE A 105 -12.75 28.64 -5.93
CA ILE A 105 -11.54 29.11 -6.62
C ILE A 105 -11.75 28.97 -8.12
N GLU A 106 -11.21 29.92 -8.88
CA GLU A 106 -11.13 29.77 -10.33
C GLU A 106 -10.17 28.63 -10.66
N LEU A 107 -10.66 27.64 -11.40
CA LEU A 107 -9.91 26.44 -11.72
C LEU A 107 -9.01 26.70 -12.93
N ASP A 108 -7.72 26.50 -12.74
CA ASP A 108 -6.71 26.54 -13.80
C ASP A 108 -5.82 25.28 -13.74
N PRO A 109 -6.39 24.09 -14.06
CA PRO A 109 -5.63 22.85 -14.05
C PRO A 109 -4.67 22.78 -15.25
N VAL A 110 -3.45 22.29 -15.02
CA VAL A 110 -2.46 22.06 -16.11
C VAL A 110 -2.98 21.12 -17.18
N VAL A 111 -3.83 20.16 -16.79
CA VAL A 111 -4.57 19.31 -17.74
C VAL A 111 -5.96 19.89 -17.93
N SER A 112 -6.26 20.30 -19.17
CA SER A 112 -7.53 20.94 -19.52
C SER A 112 -8.15 20.31 -20.75
N ARG A 113 -9.37 20.74 -21.07
CA ARG A 113 -10.15 20.25 -22.21
C ARG A 113 -10.52 21.39 -23.14
N ARG A 114 -10.37 21.17 -24.45
CA ARG A 114 -10.90 22.05 -25.50
C ARG A 114 -11.69 21.23 -26.51
N GLY A 115 -13.03 21.26 -26.42
CA GLY A 115 -13.87 20.39 -27.24
C GLY A 115 -13.64 18.92 -26.89
N ASP A 116 -13.10 18.15 -27.83
CA ASP A 116 -12.73 16.73 -27.62
C ASP A 116 -11.22 16.54 -27.38
N GLU A 117 -10.43 17.61 -27.40
CA GLU A 117 -8.99 17.55 -27.13
C GLU A 117 -8.72 17.65 -25.63
N VAL A 118 -7.87 16.76 -25.12
CA VAL A 118 -7.26 16.87 -23.79
C VAL A 118 -5.87 17.46 -23.96
N LEU A 119 -5.59 18.53 -23.22
CA LEU A 119 -4.36 19.31 -23.32
C LEU A 119 -3.59 19.21 -22.01
N TYR A 120 -2.27 19.12 -22.10
CA TYR A 120 -1.35 19.34 -20.98
C TYR A 120 -0.56 20.60 -21.29
N ASP A 121 -0.70 21.64 -20.46
CA ASP A 121 -0.04 22.93 -20.64
C ASP A 121 -0.23 23.52 -22.06
N GLY A 122 -1.44 23.37 -22.61
CA GLY A 122 -1.81 23.85 -23.94
C GLY A 122 -1.42 22.95 -25.12
N GLU A 123 -0.69 21.85 -24.89
CA GLU A 123 -0.37 20.86 -25.93
C GLU A 123 -1.35 19.68 -25.91
N VAL A 124 -1.84 19.26 -27.08
CA VAL A 124 -2.78 18.13 -27.16
C VAL A 124 -2.06 16.82 -26.83
N ILE A 125 -2.53 16.13 -25.80
CA ILE A 125 -1.97 14.85 -25.33
C ILE A 125 -2.89 13.65 -25.54
N ASP A 126 -4.21 13.86 -25.59
CA ASP A 126 -5.20 12.78 -25.79
C ASP A 126 -6.55 13.35 -26.28
N ARG A 127 -7.54 12.48 -26.45
CA ARG A 127 -8.95 12.81 -26.67
C ARG A 127 -9.76 12.57 -25.40
N PHE A 128 -10.78 13.40 -25.18
CA PHE A 128 -11.66 13.30 -24.03
C PHE A 128 -12.52 12.04 -24.09
N ARG A 129 -12.60 11.30 -22.98
CA ARG A 129 -13.34 10.02 -22.87
C ARG A 129 -14.41 10.04 -21.78
N GLY A 130 -14.84 11.21 -21.34
CA GLY A 130 -15.94 11.39 -20.40
C GLY A 130 -15.55 12.04 -19.08
N HIS A 131 -14.30 11.86 -18.62
CA HIS A 131 -13.82 12.40 -17.36
C HIS A 131 -12.37 12.87 -17.44
N LEU A 132 -12.04 13.92 -16.68
CA LEU A 132 -10.68 14.37 -16.41
C LEU A 132 -10.44 14.36 -14.91
N TYR A 133 -9.57 13.47 -14.47
CA TYR A 133 -9.25 13.30 -13.06
C TYR A 133 -7.79 13.63 -12.78
N GLY A 134 -7.53 14.13 -11.57
CA GLY A 134 -6.21 14.33 -11.00
C GLY A 134 -6.08 13.63 -9.65
N LEU A 135 -4.84 13.43 -9.21
CA LEU A 135 -4.54 12.92 -7.88
C LEU A 135 -3.74 13.96 -7.10
N ALA A 136 -4.24 14.38 -5.95
CA ALA A 136 -3.45 15.10 -4.96
C ALA A 136 -2.90 14.09 -3.95
N ILE A 137 -1.58 14.02 -3.81
CA ILE A 137 -0.92 13.05 -2.93
C ILE A 137 -0.05 13.79 -1.91
N ASP A 138 -0.36 13.62 -0.63
CA ASP A 138 0.46 14.08 0.49
C ASP A 138 1.29 12.90 1.04
N LEU A 139 2.60 12.94 0.80
CA LEU A 139 3.56 11.91 1.22
C LEU A 139 4.18 12.27 2.58
N GLY A 140 3.40 12.11 3.64
CA GLY A 140 3.90 12.26 5.01
C GLY A 140 4.85 11.12 5.42
N THR A 141 5.67 11.37 6.44
CA THR A 141 6.61 10.38 6.98
C THR A 141 5.90 9.17 7.60
N THR A 142 4.76 9.42 8.26
CA THR A 142 3.94 8.39 8.92
C THR A 142 2.73 7.97 8.08
N THR A 143 2.11 8.92 7.37
CA THR A 143 0.85 8.69 6.66
C THR A 143 0.98 9.23 5.24
N VAL A 144 0.45 8.49 4.28
CA VAL A 144 0.19 8.96 2.93
C VAL A 144 -1.30 9.20 2.76
N VAL A 145 -1.67 10.34 2.19
CA VAL A 145 -3.06 10.70 1.84
C VAL A 145 -3.15 10.89 0.33
N MET A 146 -4.20 10.38 -0.27
CA MET A 146 -4.48 10.51 -1.70
C MET A 146 -5.92 11.00 -1.89
N ASP A 147 -6.10 12.06 -2.68
CA ASP A 147 -7.41 12.61 -3.06
C ASP A 147 -7.56 12.55 -4.58
N LEU A 148 -8.59 11.86 -5.05
CA LEU A 148 -9.00 11.84 -6.45
C LEU A 148 -9.91 13.03 -6.71
N VAL A 149 -9.48 13.92 -7.60
CA VAL A 149 -10.14 15.19 -7.88
C VAL A 149 -10.64 15.22 -9.32
N ASP A 150 -11.87 15.66 -9.51
CA ASP A 150 -12.41 16.01 -10.82
C ASP A 150 -11.82 17.37 -11.26
N LEU A 151 -11.08 17.38 -12.37
CA LEU A 151 -10.36 18.57 -12.82
C LEU A 151 -11.26 19.60 -13.50
N GLU A 152 -12.45 19.21 -13.97
CA GLU A 152 -13.41 20.15 -14.58
C GLU A 152 -14.21 20.90 -13.50
N SER A 153 -14.52 20.25 -12.38
CA SER A 153 -15.33 20.80 -11.29
C SER A 153 -14.56 21.14 -10.02
N GLY A 154 -13.32 20.69 -9.89
CA GLY A 154 -12.49 20.84 -8.69
C GLY A 154 -12.93 19.98 -7.50
N ARG A 155 -13.93 19.11 -7.68
CA ARG A 155 -14.53 18.33 -6.58
C ARG A 155 -13.67 17.14 -6.21
N SER A 156 -13.48 16.93 -4.91
CA SER A 156 -12.95 15.68 -4.37
C SER A 156 -13.97 14.55 -4.55
N LEU A 157 -13.58 13.51 -5.26
CA LEU A 157 -14.40 12.33 -5.54
C LEU A 157 -14.13 11.22 -4.54
N HIS A 158 -12.87 11.05 -4.13
CA HIS A 158 -12.49 10.01 -3.20
C HIS A 158 -11.18 10.34 -2.47
N VAL A 159 -11.22 10.28 -1.13
CA VAL A 159 -10.02 10.39 -0.29
C VAL A 159 -9.68 9.02 0.28
N SER A 160 -8.44 8.60 0.11
CA SER A 160 -7.86 7.45 0.81
C SER A 160 -6.64 7.87 1.63
N SER A 161 -6.33 7.07 2.65
CA SER A 161 -5.10 7.24 3.42
C SER A 161 -4.58 5.90 3.91
N PHE A 162 -3.26 5.81 4.06
CA PHE A 162 -2.59 4.62 4.54
C PHE A 162 -1.29 4.99 5.27
N GLU A 163 -0.85 4.13 6.20
CA GLU A 163 0.47 4.26 6.83
C GLU A 163 1.58 4.18 5.77
N ASN A 164 2.61 5.02 5.91
CA ASN A 164 3.72 5.07 4.97
C ASN A 164 4.50 3.74 4.99
N PRO A 165 4.50 2.97 3.89
CA PRO A 165 5.07 1.63 3.85
C PRO A 165 6.60 1.62 3.98
N GLN A 166 7.27 2.77 3.83
CA GLN A 166 8.72 2.91 4.01
C GLN A 166 9.16 2.76 5.46
N ARG A 167 8.23 2.54 6.41
CA ARG A 167 8.54 2.29 7.82
C ARG A 167 9.51 1.12 8.03
N PHE A 168 9.55 0.13 7.14
CA PHE A 168 10.53 -0.96 7.23
C PHE A 168 11.97 -0.48 7.03
N GLY A 169 12.20 0.57 6.22
CA GLY A 169 13.55 1.11 6.01
C GLY A 169 13.95 2.10 7.09
N GLY A 170 13.00 2.69 7.82
CA GLY A 170 13.28 3.57 8.96
C GLY A 170 12.05 4.19 9.60
N SER A 171 12.16 4.45 10.91
CA SER A 171 11.14 5.15 11.71
C SER A 171 11.04 6.64 11.41
N ASP A 172 12.08 7.24 10.85
CA ASP A 172 12.20 8.66 10.53
C ASP A 172 12.99 8.86 9.22
N ILE A 173 13.07 10.12 8.77
CA ILE A 173 13.70 10.50 7.49
C ILE A 173 15.19 10.14 7.47
N MET A 174 15.92 10.39 8.56
CA MET A 174 17.38 10.16 8.59
C MET A 174 17.69 8.68 8.44
N ASN A 175 16.97 7.83 9.17
CA ASN A 175 17.10 6.38 9.05
C ASN A 175 16.76 5.88 7.63
N ARG A 176 15.76 6.48 6.98
CA ARG A 176 15.41 6.15 5.59
C ARG A 176 16.47 6.58 4.58
N ILE A 177 17.06 7.76 4.73
CA ILE A 177 18.18 8.23 3.89
C ILE A 177 19.37 7.27 4.03
N SER A 178 19.73 6.90 5.26
CA SER A 178 20.83 5.96 5.49
C SER A 178 20.55 4.57 4.91
N TYR A 179 19.31 4.10 5.01
CA TYR A 179 18.89 2.82 4.43
C TYR A 179 19.01 2.83 2.90
N ASP A 180 18.50 3.88 2.25
CA ASP A 180 18.48 4.00 0.79
C ASP A 180 19.85 4.35 0.20
N GLY A 181 20.75 4.93 0.99
CA GLY A 181 22.16 5.12 0.63
C GLY A 181 23.03 3.85 0.76
N GLY A 182 22.44 2.73 1.21
CA GLY A 182 23.13 1.46 1.44
C GLY A 182 22.96 0.45 0.31
N ARG A 183 23.08 -0.84 0.66
CA ARG A 183 22.94 -1.98 -0.26
C ARG A 183 21.54 -2.10 -0.89
N PHE A 184 20.51 -1.53 -0.26
CA PHE A 184 19.10 -1.69 -0.62
C PHE A 184 18.51 -0.43 -1.25
N ALA A 185 19.34 0.35 -1.96
CA ALA A 185 18.93 1.56 -2.65
C ALA A 185 17.76 1.29 -3.61
N GLY A 186 16.72 2.12 -3.54
CA GLY A 186 15.53 2.04 -4.39
C GLY A 186 14.37 1.24 -3.81
N GLU A 187 14.59 0.43 -2.76
CA GLU A 187 13.52 -0.35 -2.12
C GLU A 187 12.43 0.54 -1.51
N LEU A 188 12.83 1.70 -0.96
CA LEU A 188 11.88 2.68 -0.44
C LEU A 188 11.04 3.34 -1.53
N GLN A 189 11.60 3.54 -2.72
CA GLN A 189 10.87 4.05 -3.86
C GLN A 189 9.91 2.99 -4.41
N GLN A 190 10.40 1.76 -4.59
CA GLN A 190 9.62 0.64 -5.12
C GLN A 190 8.37 0.38 -4.27
N VAL A 191 8.52 0.27 -2.95
CA VAL A 191 7.36 0.03 -2.07
C VAL A 191 6.35 1.17 -2.12
N MET A 192 6.81 2.42 -2.29
CA MET A 192 5.93 3.59 -2.34
C MET A 192 5.15 3.61 -3.65
N LEU A 193 5.82 3.39 -4.78
CA LEU A 193 5.17 3.31 -6.10
C LEU A 193 4.14 2.20 -6.14
N SER A 194 4.47 1.01 -5.65
CA SER A 194 3.52 -0.09 -5.54
C SER A 194 2.34 0.23 -4.63
N SER A 195 2.57 1.05 -3.60
CA SER A 195 1.49 1.44 -2.69
C SER A 195 0.51 2.42 -3.30
N ILE A 196 1.03 3.46 -3.95
CA ILE A 196 0.23 4.43 -4.71
C ILE A 196 -0.54 3.71 -5.83
N ASN A 197 0.12 2.86 -6.63
CA ASN A 197 -0.53 2.17 -7.75
C ASN A 197 -1.65 1.24 -7.30
N PHE A 198 -1.47 0.55 -6.17
CA PHE A 198 -2.56 -0.26 -5.62
C PHE A 198 -3.73 0.60 -5.17
N GLU A 199 -3.49 1.73 -4.49
CA GLU A 199 -4.58 2.62 -4.07
C GLU A 199 -5.33 3.18 -5.27
N ILE A 200 -4.62 3.59 -6.33
CA ILE A 200 -5.24 3.98 -7.61
C ILE A 200 -6.14 2.85 -8.14
N GLY A 201 -5.62 1.62 -8.20
CA GLY A 201 -6.41 0.47 -8.64
C GLY A 201 -7.63 0.20 -7.75
N ASP A 202 -7.53 0.41 -6.43
CA ASP A 202 -8.66 0.28 -5.51
C ASP A 202 -9.70 1.37 -5.71
N MET A 203 -9.27 2.62 -5.95
CA MET A 203 -10.17 3.72 -6.30
C MET A 203 -10.93 3.44 -7.60
N SER A 204 -10.22 3.01 -8.66
CA SER A 204 -10.84 2.66 -9.95
C SER A 204 -11.90 1.58 -9.78
N ARG A 205 -11.59 0.48 -9.08
CA ARG A 205 -12.57 -0.61 -8.85
C ARG A 205 -13.83 -0.16 -8.09
N ARG A 206 -13.71 0.86 -7.22
CA ARG A 206 -14.84 1.38 -6.43
C ARG A 206 -15.72 2.33 -7.23
N LEU A 207 -15.13 3.13 -8.11
CA LEU A 207 -15.81 4.20 -8.83
C LEU A 207 -16.34 3.75 -10.20
N GLY A 208 -15.87 2.61 -10.72
CA GLY A 208 -16.26 2.06 -12.03
C GLY A 208 -15.35 2.52 -13.14
#